data_AF-A0A444KPZ1-F1
#
_entry.id   AF-A0A444KPZ1-F1
#
_cell.length_a   1.000
_cell.length_b   1.000
_cell.length_c   1.000
_cell.angle_alpha   90.00
_cell.angle_beta   90.00
_cell.angle_gamma   90.00
#
_symmetry.space_group_name_H-M   'P 1'
#
loop_
_entity.id
_entity.type
_entity.pdbx_description
1 polymer ?
#
loop_
_entity_poly.entity_id
_entity_poly.type
_entity_poly.pdbx_seq_one_letter_code
_entity_poly.pdbx_strand_id
1 'polypeptide(L)' 'MSAPLVDIRNVSHRFGQLPVLKNVSLAIDPGSYTILLGPSGSGKTTLLSIL' A
#
# COMPACT_ATOMS: atom_id res chain seq x y z
N MET A 1 10.17 20.27 -5.50
CA MET A 1 9.83 18.83 -5.55
C MET A 1 8.37 18.73 -5.97
N SER A 2 8.05 17.84 -6.92
CA SER A 2 6.65 17.60 -7.31
C SER A 2 5.92 16.88 -6.19
N ALA A 3 4.61 17.07 -6.08
CA ALA A 3 3.78 16.23 -5.21
C ALA A 3 3.87 14.75 -5.64
N PRO A 4 3.77 13.80 -4.70
CA PRO A 4 3.74 12.38 -5.03
C PRO A 4 2.55 12.05 -5.94
N LEU A 5 2.74 11.10 -6.85
CA LEU A 5 1.70 10.63 -7.77
C LEU A 5 0.68 9.74 -7.04
N VAL A 6 1.16 8.97 -6.07
CA VAL A 6 0.34 8.15 -5.16
C VAL A 6 0.70 8.55 -3.74
N ASP A 7 -0.28 8.92 -2.93
CA ASP A 7 -0.11 9.22 -1.49
C ASP A 7 -1.28 8.60 -0.73
N ILE A 8 -1.00 7.51 -0.02
CA ILE A 8 -1.94 6.90 0.91
C ILE A 8 -1.46 7.08 2.34
N ARG A 9 -2.41 7.32 3.25
CA ARG A 9 -2.12 7.60 4.65
C ARG A 9 -3.01 6.73 5.54
N ASN A 10 -2.37 6.01 6.46
CA ASN A 10 -3.01 5.27 7.53
C ASN A 10 -4.06 4.24 7.04
N VAL A 11 -3.84 3.65 5.87
CA VAL A 11 -4.75 2.68 5.26
C VAL A 11 -4.76 1.39 6.07
N SER A 12 -5.95 1.00 6.50
CA SER A 12 -6.20 -0.28 7.17
C SER A 12 -7.32 -1.01 6.44
N HIS A 13 -7.17 -2.33 6.29
CA HIS A 13 -8.19 -3.14 5.62
C HIS A 13 -8.23 -4.55 6.22
N ARG A 14 -9.43 -5.12 6.23
CA ARG A 14 -9.71 -6.45 6.78
C ARG A 14 -10.71 -7.18 5.88
N PHE A 15 -10.59 -8.50 5.81
CA PHE A 15 -11.62 -9.37 5.26
C PHE A 15 -12.35 -10.05 6.43
N GLY A 16 -13.58 -9.64 6.69
CA GLY A 16 -14.30 -10.03 7.91
C GLY A 16 -13.52 -9.63 9.16
N GLN A 17 -13.13 -10.62 9.97
CA GLN A 17 -12.34 -10.41 11.19
C GLN A 17 -10.82 -10.46 10.97
N LEU A 18 -10.35 -10.79 9.77
CA LEU A 18 -8.92 -10.92 9.48
C LEU A 18 -8.32 -9.58 9.05
N PRO A 19 -7.49 -8.90 9.86
CA PRO A 19 -6.80 -7.69 9.45
C PRO A 19 -5.66 -8.03 8.48
N VAL A 20 -5.71 -7.45 7.27
CA VAL A 20 -4.72 -7.66 6.20
C VAL A 20 -3.76 -6.49 6.07
N LEU A 21 -4.28 -5.26 6.13
CA LEU A 21 -3.47 -4.03 6.17
C LEU A 21 -3.72 -3.33 7.51
N LYS A 22 -2.63 -2.89 8.14
CA LYS A 22 -2.66 -2.25 9.46
C LYS A 22 -1.89 -0.94 9.38
N ASN A 23 -2.62 0.16 9.29
CA ASN A 23 -2.08 1.52 9.33
C ASN A 23 -0.91 1.76 8.33
N VAL A 24 -1.11 1.39 7.07
CA VAL A 24 -0.09 1.49 6.02
C VAL A 24 -0.12 2.89 5.39
N SER A 25 1.04 3.53 5.30
CA SER A 25 1.24 4.78 4.58
C SER A 25 2.33 4.60 3.53
N LEU A 26 2.12 5.15 2.34
CA LEU A 26 3.02 5.01 1.19
C LEU A 26 2.89 6.25 0.31
N ALA A 27 4.02 6.80 -0.10
CA ALA A 27 4.11 7.84 -1.12
C ALA A 27 4.98 7.34 -2.26
N ILE A 28 4.53 7.53 -3.51
CA ILE A 28 5.28 7.17 -4.73
C ILE A 28 5.45 8.42 -5.58
N ASP A 29 6.70 8.74 -5.90
CA ASP A 29 7.03 9.90 -6.71
C ASP A 29 6.76 9.66 -8.20
N PRO A 30 6.33 10.68 -8.96
CA PRO A 30 6.20 10.59 -10.41
C PRO A 30 7.52 10.18 -11.08
N GLY A 31 7.45 9.28 -12.06
CA GLY A 31 8.63 8.82 -12.81
C GLY A 31 9.53 7.84 -12.07
N SER A 32 9.13 7.38 -10.88
CA SER A 32 9.85 6.35 -10.14
C SER A 32 9.36 4.94 -10.49
N TYR A 33 10.20 3.93 -10.25
CA TYR A 33 9.84 2.52 -10.31
C TYR A 33 9.91 1.93 -8.91
N THR A 34 8.77 1.61 -8.32
CA THR A 34 8.68 1.09 -6.94
C THR A 34 8.34 -0.40 -6.95
N ILE A 35 9.08 -1.19 -6.17
CA ILE A 35 8.85 -2.62 -6.01
C ILE A 35 8.33 -2.91 -4.60
N LEU A 36 7.17 -3.56 -4.51
CA LEU A 36 6.59 -4.00 -3.24
C LEU A 36 6.97 -5.46 -2.96
N LEU A 37 7.83 -5.67 -1.97
CA LEU A 37 8.32 -6.99 -1.57
C LEU A 37 7.72 -7.46 -0.24
N GLY A 38 7.71 -8.77 -0.03
CA GLY A 38 7.29 -9.38 1.23
C GLY A 38 6.80 -10.82 1.07
N PRO A 39 6.68 -11.59 2.15
CA PRO A 39 6.21 -12.98 2.11
C PRO A 39 4.81 -13.15 1.51
N SER A 40 4.48 -14.36 1.06
CA SER A 40 3.10 -14.68 0.66
C SER A 40 2.11 -14.41 1.80
N GLY A 41 0.95 -13.82 1.49
CA GLY A 41 -0.05 -13.45 2.49
C GLY A 41 0.20 -12.11 3.21
N SER A 42 1.29 -11.40 2.94
CA SER A 42 1.61 -10.13 3.62
C SER A 42 0.73 -8.92 3.22
N GLY A 43 -0.31 -9.13 2.41
CA GLY A 43 -1.23 -8.06 2.00
C GLY A 43 -0.80 -7.24 0.77
N LYS A 44 0.23 -7.64 0.02
CA LYS A 44 0.72 -6.90 -1.16
C LYS A 44 -0.36 -6.70 -2.23
N THR A 45 -1.00 -7.79 -2.66
CA THR A 45 -2.09 -7.72 -3.65
C THR A 45 -3.24 -6.87 -3.11
N THR A 46 -3.57 -7.01 -1.83
CA THR A 46 -4.60 -6.19 -1.17
C THR A 46 -4.25 -4.71 -1.20
N LEU A 47 -2.98 -4.34 -0.93
CA LEU A 47 -2.52 -2.96 -1.01
C LEU A 47 -2.64 -2.42 -2.44
N LEU A 48 -2.16 -3.19 -3.44
CA LEU A 48 -2.24 -2.82 -4.85
C LEU A 48 -3.68 -2.74 -5.39
N SER A 49 -4.65 -3.42 -4.79
CA SER A 49 -6.07 -3.30 -5.15
C SER A 49 -6.74 -2.05 -4.58
N ILE A 50 -6.14 -1.40 -3.59
CA ILE A 50 -6.66 -0.17 -2.97
C ILE A 50 -6.04 1.07 -3.61
N LEU A 51 -4.77 0.99 -4.03
CA LEU A 51 -4.10 2.03 -4.82
C LEU A 51 -4.82 2.25 -6.17
#